data_AF-A0A4P6M756-F1
#
_entry.id   AF-A0A4P6M756-F1
#
_cell.length_a   1.000
_cell.length_b   1.000
_cell.length_c   1.000
_cell.angle_alpha   90.00
_cell.angle_beta   90.00
_cell.angle_gamma   90.00
#
_symmetry.space_group_name_H-M   'P 1'
#
loop_
_entity.id
_entity.type
_entity.pdbx_description
1 polymer ?
#
loop_
_entity_poly.entity_id
_entity_poly.type
_entity_poly.pdbx_seq_one_letter_code
_entity_poly.pdbx_strand_id
1 'polypeptide(L)'
;MQMYTESIRGYPYMHKKQLAEEFHISEGTVHNRLREIEEEIKNGRYNDYAVIRDGKLVLVNVLVFLDFLKYRKMLQDSHARKYTPDFHPENLVQIIGWSNRTVMEEGGTSSCTTPQ
;
A
#
# COMPACT_ATOMS: atom_id res chain seq x y z
N MET A 1 -24.47 4.32 -23.12
CA MET A 1 -23.56 4.83 -22.08
C MET A 1 -22.97 3.64 -21.37
N GLN A 2 -21.73 3.28 -21.69
CA GLN A 2 -21.06 2.13 -21.10
C GLN A 2 -20.10 2.68 -20.05
N MET A 3 -20.41 2.43 -18.78
CA MET A 3 -19.50 2.74 -17.67
C MET A 3 -18.70 1.47 -17.39
N TYR A 4 -17.38 1.55 -17.50
CA TYR A 4 -16.52 0.49 -17.00
C TYR A 4 -15.66 1.03 -15.86
N THR A 5 -15.43 0.19 -14.87
CA THR A 5 -14.57 0.50 -13.73
C THR A 5 -13.25 -0.22 -13.95
N GLU A 6 -12.19 0.52 -14.21
CA GLU A 6 -10.84 -0.02 -14.08
C GLU A 6 -10.45 0.04 -12.60
N SER A 7 -10.38 -1.14 -11.98
CA SER A 7 -9.80 -1.32 -10.66
C SER A 7 -8.37 -1.80 -10.81
N ILE A 8 -7.40 -1.06 -10.29
CA ILE A 8 -6.07 -1.62 -10.01
C ILE A 8 -6.22 -2.52 -8.77
N ARG A 9 -6.57 -3.80 -9.01
CA ARG A 9 -6.85 -4.83 -8.00
C ARG A 9 -5.58 -5.44 -7.41
N GLY A 10 -4.75 -4.63 -6.77
CA GLY A 10 -3.77 -5.19 -5.84
C GLY A 10 -4.49 -5.72 -4.59
N TYR A 11 -4.10 -6.90 -4.09
CA TYR A 11 -4.43 -7.29 -2.71
C TYR A 11 -3.52 -6.49 -1.78
N PRO A 12 -4.04 -5.74 -0.78
CA PRO A 12 -3.22 -4.85 0.04
C PRO A 12 -2.34 -5.56 1.07
N TYR A 13 -2.28 -6.88 0.99
CA TYR A 13 -1.41 -7.70 1.81
C TYR A 13 -0.46 -8.49 0.93
N MET A 14 0.79 -8.55 1.35
CA MET A 14 1.83 -9.31 0.67
C MET A 14 2.54 -10.23 1.64
N HIS A 15 3.01 -11.37 1.13
CA HIS A 15 3.95 -12.21 1.86
C HIS A 15 5.33 -11.56 1.91
N LYS A 16 6.16 -12.01 2.86
CA LYS A 16 7.53 -11.51 3.02
C LYS A 16 8.38 -11.63 1.76
N LYS A 17 8.21 -12.72 1.01
CA LYS A 17 8.91 -12.96 -0.26
C LYS A 17 8.51 -11.95 -1.33
N GLN A 18 7.21 -11.72 -1.47
CA GLN A 18 6.69 -10.72 -2.41
C GLN A 18 7.17 -9.31 -2.03
N LEU A 19 7.15 -8.94 -0.74
CA LEU A 19 7.73 -7.67 -0.30
C LEU A 19 9.24 -7.56 -0.61
N ALA A 20 9.99 -8.65 -0.49
CA ALA A 20 11.41 -8.66 -0.80
C ALA A 20 11.65 -8.40 -2.30
N GLU A 21 10.87 -9.08 -3.16
CA GLU A 21 10.94 -8.95 -4.61
C GLU A 21 10.50 -7.56 -5.09
N GLU A 22 9.31 -7.10 -4.68
CA GLU A 22 8.69 -5.83 -5.12
C GLU A 22 9.50 -4.60 -4.67
N PHE A 23 10.08 -4.64 -3.47
CA PHE A 23 10.88 -3.53 -2.94
C PHE A 23 12.38 -3.68 -3.21
N HIS A 24 12.80 -4.73 -3.92
CA HIS A 24 14.20 -5.05 -4.20
C HIS A 24 15.10 -5.06 -2.95
N ILE A 25 14.61 -5.64 -1.85
CA ILE A 25 15.34 -5.78 -0.58
C ILE A 25 15.44 -7.24 -0.17
N SER A 26 16.41 -7.57 0.68
CA SER A 26 16.56 -8.96 1.15
C SER A 26 15.41 -9.39 2.05
N GLU A 27 15.04 -10.68 2.02
CA GLU A 27 14.04 -11.25 2.92
C GLU A 27 14.39 -11.03 4.40
N GLY A 28 15.68 -11.06 4.75
CA GLY A 28 16.15 -10.72 6.10
C GLY A 28 15.88 -9.27 6.49
N THR A 29 15.98 -8.34 5.54
CA THR A 29 15.57 -6.95 5.77
C THR A 29 14.07 -6.86 6.01
N VAL A 30 13.25 -7.50 5.17
CA VAL A 30 11.78 -7.55 5.37
C VAL A 30 11.44 -8.14 6.74
N HIS A 31 12.12 -9.20 7.16
CA HIS A 31 11.92 -9.81 8.47
C HIS A 31 12.19 -8.82 9.62
N ASN A 32 13.32 -8.09 9.54
CA ASN A 32 13.66 -7.08 10.54
C ASN A 32 12.64 -5.93 10.56
N ARG A 33 12.21 -5.46 9.39
CA ARG A 33 11.18 -4.41 9.27
C ARG A 33 9.85 -4.87 9.87
N LEU A 34 9.46 -6.12 9.63
CA LEU A 34 8.25 -6.68 10.22
C LEU A 34 8.31 -6.67 11.75
N ARG A 35 9.44 -7.06 12.35
CA ARG A 35 9.60 -7.01 13.80
C ARG A 35 9.48 -5.59 14.35
N GLU A 36 10.07 -4.62 13.66
CA GLU A 36 9.95 -3.19 14.02
C GLU A 36 8.49 -2.71 13.88
N ILE A 37 7.76 -3.14 12.85
CA ILE A 37 6.32 -2.84 12.70
C ILE A 37 5.50 -3.44 13.85
N GLU A 38 5.82 -4.65 14.30
CA GLU A 38 5.14 -5.28 15.45
C GLU A 38 5.38 -4.54 16.77
N GLU A 39 6.54 -3.93 16.94
CA GLU A 39 6.81 -3.02 18.05
C GLU A 39 5.93 -1.77 17.94
N GLU A 40 5.74 -1.23 16.73
CA GLU A 40 4.88 -0.07 16.49
C GLU A 40 3.38 -0.36 16.65
N ILE A 41 2.94 -1.61 16.46
CA ILE A 41 1.59 -2.06 16.85
C ILE A 41 1.42 -1.95 18.37
N LYS A 42 2.40 -2.45 19.15
CA LYS A 42 2.37 -2.36 20.62
C LYS A 42 2.43 -0.92 21.12
N ASN A 43 3.13 -0.06 20.40
CA ASN A 43 3.21 1.37 20.68
C ASN A 43 1.96 2.15 20.24
N GLY A 44 0.97 1.47 19.65
CA GLY A 44 -0.33 2.05 19.30
C GLY A 44 -0.38 2.82 17.97
N ARG A 45 0.70 2.82 17.18
CA ARG A 45 0.70 3.50 15.86
C ARG A 45 -0.13 2.73 14.83
N TYR A 46 0.00 1.41 14.84
CA TYR A 46 -0.66 0.52 13.90
C TYR A 46 -1.64 -0.39 14.64
N ASN A 47 -2.73 -0.76 13.97
CA ASN A 47 -3.73 -1.69 14.50
C ASN A 47 -3.38 -3.15 14.14
N ASP A 48 -4.20 -4.07 14.62
CA ASP A 48 -4.02 -5.51 14.40
C ASP A 48 -4.17 -5.94 12.93
N TYR A 49 -4.67 -5.06 12.05
CA TYR A 49 -4.73 -5.29 10.60
C TYR A 49 -3.42 -4.94 9.87
N ALA A 50 -2.39 -4.47 10.59
CA ALA A 50 -1.06 -4.27 10.00
C ALA A 50 -0.39 -5.58 9.58
N VAL A 51 -0.57 -6.63 10.39
CA VAL A 51 0.05 -7.94 10.17
C VAL A 51 -0.96 -9.02 10.50
N ILE A 52 -1.35 -9.81 9.50
CA ILE A 52 -2.24 -10.96 9.66
C ILE A 52 -1.37 -12.22 9.77
N ARG A 53 -1.62 -13.01 10.82
CA ARG A 53 -0.91 -14.26 11.09
C ARG A 53 -1.91 -15.41 11.15
N ASP A 54 -1.67 -16.45 10.36
CA ASP A 54 -2.41 -17.71 10.40
C ASP A 54 -1.42 -18.89 10.30
N GLY A 55 -1.03 -19.44 11.46
CA GLY A 55 -0.01 -20.48 11.55
C GLY A 55 1.33 -20.04 10.93
N LYS A 56 1.68 -20.62 9.77
CA LYS A 56 2.89 -20.27 9.00
C LYS A 56 2.69 -19.12 8.03
N LEU A 57 1.44 -18.74 7.77
CA LEU A 57 1.07 -17.65 6.88
C LEU A 57 1.31 -16.32 7.60
N VAL A 58 2.07 -15.45 6.97
CA VAL A 58 2.24 -14.06 7.42
C VAL A 58 1.96 -13.15 6.24
N LEU A 59 0.99 -12.27 6.43
CA LEU A 59 0.54 -11.29 5.47
C LEU A 59 0.75 -9.90 6.08
N VAL A 60 1.40 -9.01 5.33
CA VAL A 60 1.75 -7.67 5.80
C VAL A 60 0.99 -6.66 4.96
N ASN A 61 0.31 -5.72 5.61
CA ASN A 61 -0.37 -4.64 4.92
C ASN A 61 0.65 -3.71 4.25
N VAL A 62 0.57 -3.57 2.93
CA VAL A 62 1.51 -2.79 2.12
C VAL A 62 1.47 -1.31 2.50
N LEU A 63 0.30 -0.77 2.86
CA LEU A 63 0.16 0.64 3.28
C LEU A 63 0.92 0.91 4.59
N VAL A 64 0.82 -0.02 5.54
CA VAL A 64 1.57 0.04 6.80
C VAL A 64 3.06 -0.07 6.53
N PHE A 65 3.45 -0.98 5.64
CA PHE A 65 4.86 -1.13 5.26
C PHE A 65 5.44 0.15 4.64
N LEU A 66 4.70 0.81 3.75
CA LEU A 66 5.10 2.08 3.13
C LEU A 66 5.20 3.24 4.14
N ASP A 67 4.20 3.39 5.00
CA ASP A 67 4.21 4.40 6.07
C ASP A 67 5.42 4.18 7.00
N PHE A 68 5.63 2.92 7.39
CA PHE A 68 6.75 2.54 8.23
C PHE A 68 8.08 2.89 7.56
N LEU A 69 8.28 2.54 6.28
CA LEU A 69 9.50 2.88 5.55
C LEU A 69 9.75 4.39 5.49
N LYS A 70 8.69 5.18 5.28
CA LYS A 70 8.75 6.65 5.23
C LYS A 70 9.23 7.24 6.57
N TYR A 71 8.68 6.77 7.68
CA TYR A 71 8.93 7.35 9.00
C TYR A 71 9.90 6.56 9.88
N ARG A 72 10.46 5.44 9.40
CA ARG A 72 11.29 4.52 10.18
C ARG A 72 12.37 5.23 10.99
N LYS A 73 13.13 6.14 10.37
CA LYS A 73 14.20 6.88 11.06
C LYS A 73 13.66 7.76 12.20
N MET A 74 12.50 8.37 12.00
CA MET A 74 11.85 9.20 13.01
C MET A 74 11.24 8.36 14.14
N LEU A 75 10.71 7.17 13.83
CA LEU A 75 10.17 6.25 14.85
C LEU A 75 11.27 5.66 15.75
N GLN A 76 12.48 5.50 15.21
CA GLN A 76 13.67 5.03 15.94
C GLN A 76 14.31 6.09 16.84
N ASP A 77 14.12 7.37 16.52
CA ASP A 77 14.64 8.48 17.32
C ASP A 77 13.55 9.00 18.26
N SER A 78 13.77 8.86 19.58
CA SER A 78 12.83 9.30 20.62
C SER A 78 12.47 10.79 20.51
N HIS A 79 13.40 11.65 20.11
CA HIS A 79 13.15 13.08 19.95
C HIS A 79 12.40 13.42 18.67
N ALA A 80 12.64 12.67 17.59
CA ALA A 80 11.95 12.86 16.32
C ALA A 80 10.53 12.27 16.33
N ARG A 81 10.31 11.22 17.13
CA ARG A 81 9.05 10.46 17.18
C ARG A 81 7.82 11.32 17.48
N LYS A 82 7.96 12.34 18.34
CA LYS A 82 6.86 13.29 18.66
C LYS A 82 6.41 14.16 17.48
N TYR A 83 7.20 14.21 16.40
CA TYR A 83 6.87 14.93 15.18
C TYR A 83 6.37 14.00 14.06
N THR A 84 6.34 12.69 14.30
CA THR A 84 5.81 11.75 13.31
C THR A 84 4.30 11.90 13.24
N PRO A 85 3.72 12.18 12.05
CA PRO A 85 2.27 12.26 11.89
C PRO A 85 1.59 10.92 12.21
N ASP A 86 0.34 10.97 12.63
CA ASP A 86 -0.48 9.78 12.82
C ASP A 86 -0.66 9.01 11.50
N PHE A 87 -0.93 7.72 11.63
CA PHE A 87 -1.09 6.85 10.46
C PHE A 87 -2.47 7.05 9.82
N HIS A 88 -2.46 7.58 8.59
CA HIS A 88 -3.64 7.91 7.79
C HIS A 88 -3.62 7.14 6.45
N PRO A 89 -4.12 5.90 6.40
CA PRO A 89 -4.08 5.06 5.19
C PRO A 89 -4.82 5.65 3.99
N GLU A 90 -5.85 6.47 4.22
CA GLU A 90 -6.65 7.17 3.21
C GLU A 90 -5.79 8.06 2.31
N ASN A 91 -4.80 8.75 2.88
CA ASN A 91 -3.89 9.63 2.13
C ASN A 91 -3.00 8.80 1.20
N LEU A 92 -2.53 7.63 1.66
CA LEU A 92 -1.74 6.72 0.83
C LEU A 92 -2.58 6.17 -0.33
N VAL A 93 -3.80 5.71 -0.06
CA VAL A 93 -4.72 5.17 -1.07
C VAL A 93 -5.03 6.19 -2.17
N GLN A 94 -5.25 7.45 -1.80
CA GLN A 94 -5.49 8.53 -2.74
C GLN A 94 -4.26 8.82 -3.62
N ILE A 95 -3.05 8.88 -3.02
CA ILE A 95 -1.82 9.21 -3.74
C ILE A 95 -1.43 8.10 -4.72
N ILE A 96 -1.54 6.83 -4.32
CA ILE A 96 -1.15 5.69 -5.15
C ILE A 96 -2.20 5.32 -6.19
N GLY A 97 -3.39 5.93 -6.15
CA GLY A 97 -4.47 5.64 -7.09
C GLY A 97 -5.07 4.25 -6.94
N TRP A 98 -5.04 3.65 -5.73
CA TRP A 98 -5.69 2.35 -5.47
C TRP A 98 -7.22 2.44 -5.47
N SER A 99 -7.77 3.64 -5.59
CA SER A 99 -9.20 3.90 -5.73
C SER A 99 -9.67 3.69 -7.17
N ASN A 100 -10.86 3.11 -7.32
CA ASN A 100 -11.57 3.00 -8.60
C ASN A 100 -11.76 4.38 -9.24
N ARG A 101 -11.31 4.57 -10.49
CA ARG A 101 -11.69 5.72 -11.30
C ARG A 101 -12.80 5.30 -12.24
N THR A 102 -13.96 5.96 -12.16
CA THR A 102 -15.01 5.83 -13.17
C THR A 102 -14.59 6.60 -14.40
N VAL A 103 -14.33 5.90 -15.50
CA VAL A 103 -14.01 6.52 -16.79
C VAL A 103 -15.29 6.56 -17.63
N MET A 104 -15.61 7.74 -18.17
CA MET A 104 -16.69 7.91 -19.14
C MET A 104 -16.07 7.96 -20.53
N GLU A 105 -16.42 7.02 -21.41
CA GLU A 105 -16.15 7.18 -22.84
C GLU A 105 -17.12 8.22 -23.41
N GLU A 106 -16.59 9.34 -23.88
CA GLU A 106 -17.32 10.15 -24.86
C GLU A 106 -17.30 9.36 -26.18
N GLY A 107 -18.49 8.96 -26.63
CA GLY A 107 -18.66 8.18 -27.85
C GLY A 107 -18.06 8.91 -29.05
N GLY A 108 -16.84 8.52 -29.42
CA GLY A 108 -16.22 8.90 -30.68
C GLY A 108 -16.99 8.26 -31.82
N THR A 109 -17.83 9.05 -32.47
CA THR A 109 -18.50 8.73 -33.72
C THR A 109 -17.51 8.09 -34.69
N SER A 110 -17.77 6.85 -35.07
CA SER A 110 -17.24 6.25 -36.29
C SER A 110 -17.77 7.07 -37.47
N SER A 111 -17.05 8.13 -37.86
CA SER A 111 -17.22 8.74 -39.16
C SER A 111 -16.54 7.84 -40.18
N CYS A 112 -17.34 6.97 -40.78
CA CYS A 112 -17.01 6.34 -42.05
C CYS A 112 -16.75 7.47 -43.07
N THR A 113 -15.50 7.62 -43.51
CA THR A 113 -15.16 8.46 -44.65
C THR A 113 -14.58 7.56 -45.72
N THR A 114 -15.44 7.01 -46.57
CA THR A 114 -15.05 6.64 -47.93
C THR A 114 -15.21 7.88 -48.80
N PRO A 115 -14.18 8.28 -49.54
CA PRO A 115 -14.46 8.90 -50.84
C PRO A 115 -13.61 8.31 -51.97
N GLN A 116 -14.35 7.88 -52.99
CA GLN A 116 -14.13 7.79 -54.45
C GLN A 116 -12.74 7.44 -54.99
#